data_AF-H3AHA2-F1
#
_entry.id   AF-H3AHA2-F1
#
_cell.length_a   1.000
_cell.length_b   1.000
_cell.length_c   1.000
_cell.angle_alpha   90.00
_cell.angle_beta   90.00
_cell.angle_gamma   90.00
#
_symmetry.space_group_name_H-M   'P 1'
#
loop_
_entity.id
_entity.type
_entity.pdbx_description
1 polymer ?
#
loop_
_entity_poly.entity_id
_entity_poly.type
_entity_poly.pdbx_seq_one_letter_code
_entity_poly.pdbx_strand_id
1 'polypeptide(L)'
;RAEAGQPAGSSASSGTDFGDGNLVACCPPEEEEEGDTFEKLAELPVERSERRPTCSRCSRPEKVCLCPFLPVNPLNVSTCLYIVQHPAEENRVLRTVPLLAACLPEDKCKVLIGRRFSEDRYPELAAVCRSPQTLILYPGAEAANLEELTLDHSDSPYNVVIIDGTWSQAKDMFYRNSIFRLPKQN
;
A
#
# COMPACT_ATOMS: atom_id res chain seq x y z
N ARG A 1 11.55 39.50 12.02
CA ARG A 1 11.78 40.35 13.21
C ARG A 1 10.49 40.31 14.02
N ALA A 2 10.39 39.42 15.00
CA ALA A 2 9.28 39.36 15.94
C ALA A 2 9.89 39.60 17.32
N GLU A 3 9.49 40.71 17.93
CA GLU A 3 9.92 41.18 19.24
C GLU A 3 9.06 40.60 20.36
N ALA A 4 9.66 40.58 21.54
CA ALA A 4 9.19 40.12 22.83
C ALA A 4 7.96 40.89 23.37
N GLY A 5 7.31 40.33 24.39
CA GLY A 5 6.34 41.05 25.21
C GLY A 5 5.79 40.23 26.37
N GLN A 6 6.37 40.46 27.55
CA GLN A 6 6.17 39.82 28.85
C GLN A 6 4.86 40.25 29.59
N PRO A 7 4.59 39.70 30.80
CA PRO A 7 3.26 39.57 31.43
C PRO A 7 2.96 40.62 32.52
N ALA A 8 1.72 40.62 33.01
CA ALA A 8 1.25 41.15 34.30
C ALA A 8 -0.18 40.60 34.53
N GLY A 9 -0.69 40.26 35.70
CA GLY A 9 -0.28 40.46 37.08
C GLY A 9 -1.55 40.55 37.95
N SER A 10 -1.44 40.13 39.22
CA SER A 10 -2.23 40.62 40.38
C SER A 10 -3.68 40.11 40.52
N SER A 11 -4.26 39.82 41.70
CA SER A 11 -3.87 40.03 43.09
C SER A 11 -4.89 39.38 44.05
N ALA A 12 -4.39 38.93 45.22
CA ALA A 12 -4.91 39.04 46.60
C ALA A 12 -6.42 38.74 46.88
N SER A 13 -6.81 38.03 47.95
CA SER A 13 -6.45 38.27 49.35
C SER A 13 -7.14 37.26 50.29
N SER A 14 -6.48 37.00 51.44
CA SER A 14 -6.98 36.76 52.83
C SER A 14 -8.18 35.82 53.06
N GLY A 15 -8.21 34.94 54.05
CA GLY A 15 -7.37 34.74 55.21
C GLY A 15 -8.08 33.80 56.21
N THR A 16 -7.28 32.92 56.79
CA THR A 16 -7.37 32.16 58.06
C THR A 16 -8.60 32.32 58.98
N ASP A 17 -9.15 31.21 59.47
CA ASP A 17 -8.98 30.81 60.89
C ASP A 17 -9.24 29.30 61.15
N PHE A 18 -8.60 28.80 62.21
CA PHE A 18 -8.31 27.42 62.64
C PHE A 18 -9.46 26.65 63.31
N GLY A 19 -9.33 25.31 63.35
CA GLY A 19 -9.91 24.49 64.44
C GLY A 19 -10.20 23.02 64.15
N ASP A 20 -9.16 22.19 64.22
CA ASP A 20 -9.08 20.76 64.63
C ASP A 20 -10.21 19.74 64.35
N GLY A 21 -9.81 18.60 63.75
CA GLY A 21 -10.66 17.42 63.69
C GLY A 21 -10.12 16.29 62.81
N ASN A 22 -9.07 15.62 63.28
CA ASN A 22 -8.63 14.26 62.95
C ASN A 22 -9.60 13.38 62.11
N LEU A 23 -9.15 12.94 60.93
CA LEU A 23 -9.30 11.55 60.44
C LEU A 23 -8.45 11.35 59.19
N VAL A 24 -7.31 10.70 59.38
CA VAL A 24 -6.48 10.12 58.33
C VAL A 24 -7.31 9.07 57.60
N ALA A 25 -7.64 9.32 56.33
CA ALA A 25 -8.04 8.29 55.39
C ALA A 25 -6.93 8.16 54.35
N CYS A 26 -6.09 7.16 54.56
CA CYS A 26 -5.06 6.74 53.63
C CYS A 26 -5.70 6.50 52.24
N CYS A 27 -5.18 7.14 51.20
CA CYS A 27 -5.25 6.56 49.86
C CYS A 27 -4.68 5.14 49.96
N PRO A 28 -5.42 4.10 49.53
CA PRO A 28 -4.82 2.80 49.35
C PRO A 28 -3.69 2.94 48.31
N PRO A 29 -2.59 2.18 48.45
CA PRO A 29 -1.69 2.01 47.33
C PRO A 29 -2.51 1.39 46.20
N GLU A 30 -2.54 2.03 45.04
CA GLU A 30 -2.98 1.37 43.81
C GLU A 30 -1.90 0.32 43.50
N GLU A 31 -2.07 -0.86 44.09
CA GLU A 31 -1.30 -2.04 43.73
C GLU A 31 -1.59 -2.32 42.25
N GLU A 32 -0.55 -2.20 41.43
CA GLU A 32 -0.57 -2.48 40.01
C GLU A 32 -0.93 -3.96 39.77
N GLU A 33 -2.23 -4.27 39.74
CA GLU A 33 -2.76 -5.53 39.19
C GLU A 33 -2.71 -5.50 37.65
N GLU A 34 -1.52 -5.32 37.07
CA GLU A 34 -1.33 -5.44 35.61
C GLU A 34 -1.40 -6.92 35.14
N GLY A 35 -1.52 -7.88 36.08
CA GLY A 35 -1.55 -9.32 35.80
C GLY A 35 -2.94 -9.93 35.55
N ASP A 36 -4.02 -9.37 36.11
CA ASP A 36 -5.37 -9.97 36.06
C ASP A 36 -6.17 -9.58 34.80
N THR A 37 -5.80 -8.46 34.17
CA THR A 37 -6.59 -7.90 33.06
C THR A 37 -6.53 -8.77 31.81
N PHE A 38 -5.36 -9.36 31.51
CA PHE A 38 -5.17 -10.18 30.31
C PHE A 38 -5.89 -11.53 30.42
N GLU A 39 -5.93 -12.15 31.60
CA GLU A 39 -6.66 -13.40 31.82
C GLU A 39 -8.18 -13.17 31.71
N LYS A 40 -8.70 -12.09 32.30
CA LYS A 40 -10.11 -11.68 32.15
C LYS A 40 -10.52 -11.44 30.69
N LEU A 41 -9.63 -10.86 29.89
CA LEU A 41 -9.85 -10.62 28.46
C LEU A 41 -9.89 -11.93 27.65
N ALA A 42 -9.09 -12.94 28.04
CA ALA A 42 -9.06 -14.24 27.39
C ALA A 42 -10.31 -15.09 27.68
N GLU A 43 -10.98 -14.85 28.82
CA GLU A 43 -12.22 -15.52 29.22
C GLU A 43 -13.48 -14.94 28.55
N LEU A 44 -13.37 -13.80 27.85
CA LEU A 44 -14.50 -13.22 27.15
C LEU A 44 -14.97 -14.16 26.03
N PRO A 45 -16.28 -14.47 25.94
CA PRO A 45 -16.81 -15.32 24.88
C PRO A 45 -16.54 -14.68 23.51
N VAL A 46 -15.69 -15.34 22.71
CA VAL A 46 -15.43 -14.91 21.34
C VAL A 46 -16.63 -15.28 20.47
N GLU A 47 -17.43 -14.28 20.11
CA GLU A 47 -18.46 -14.47 19.08
C GLU A 47 -17.78 -14.80 17.74
N ARG A 48 -17.88 -16.08 17.34
CA ARG A 48 -17.41 -16.55 16.04
C ARG A 48 -18.39 -16.08 14.97
N SER A 49 -18.18 -14.87 14.45
CA SER A 49 -18.90 -14.42 13.26
C SER A 49 -18.42 -15.17 12.02
N GLU A 50 -19.35 -15.62 11.17
CA GLU A 50 -19.01 -16.21 9.89
C GLU A 50 -18.33 -15.20 8.99
N ARG A 51 -17.21 -15.60 8.38
CA ARG A 51 -16.54 -14.75 7.40
C ARG A 51 -17.45 -14.57 6.19
N ARG A 52 -17.60 -13.33 5.75
CA ARG A 52 -18.34 -13.00 4.53
C ARG A 52 -17.78 -13.80 3.35
N PRO A 53 -18.63 -14.34 2.46
CA PRO A 53 -18.18 -15.05 1.28
C PRO A 53 -17.39 -14.12 0.35
N THR A 54 -16.36 -14.67 -0.30
CA THR A 54 -15.43 -13.95 -1.16
C THR A 54 -15.39 -14.56 -2.56
N CYS A 55 -15.29 -13.71 -3.57
CA CYS A 55 -15.15 -14.13 -4.96
C CYS A 55 -13.88 -14.97 -5.18
N SER A 56 -13.99 -16.12 -5.83
CA SER A 56 -12.85 -16.99 -6.16
C SER A 56 -11.84 -16.36 -7.13
N ARG A 57 -12.27 -15.40 -7.95
CA ARG A 57 -11.43 -14.74 -8.97
C ARG A 57 -10.60 -13.58 -8.42
N CYS A 58 -11.22 -12.68 -7.64
CA CYS A 58 -10.54 -11.46 -7.14
C CYS A 58 -10.43 -11.38 -5.61
N SER A 59 -10.95 -12.36 -4.88
CA SER A 59 -10.96 -12.44 -3.41
C SER A 59 -11.70 -11.28 -2.69
N ARG A 60 -12.42 -10.43 -3.41
CA ARG A 60 -13.28 -9.39 -2.81
C ARG A 60 -14.54 -10.02 -2.21
N PRO A 61 -15.11 -9.43 -1.13
CA PRO A 61 -16.42 -9.85 -0.65
C PRO A 61 -17.46 -9.78 -1.78
N GLU A 62 -18.33 -10.78 -1.88
CA GLU A 62 -19.26 -10.92 -3.02
C GLU A 62 -20.12 -9.68 -3.25
N LYS A 63 -20.60 -9.04 -2.18
CA LYS A 63 -21.45 -7.85 -2.22
C LYS A 63 -20.82 -6.63 -2.90
N VAL A 64 -19.49 -6.56 -2.98
CA VAL A 64 -18.73 -5.45 -3.57
C VAL A 64 -17.78 -5.93 -4.67
N CYS A 65 -18.05 -7.13 -5.20
CA CYS A 65 -17.23 -7.72 -6.25
C CYS A 65 -17.47 -7.00 -7.58
N LEU A 66 -16.38 -6.72 -8.30
CA LEU A 66 -16.43 -6.08 -9.62
C LEU A 66 -16.35 -7.09 -10.77
N CYS A 67 -16.05 -8.37 -10.49
CA CYS A 67 -15.96 -9.41 -11.51
C CYS A 67 -17.19 -9.55 -12.42
N PRO A 68 -18.45 -9.35 -11.94
CA PRO A 68 -19.64 -9.41 -12.81
C PRO A 68 -19.68 -8.35 -13.90
N PHE A 69 -18.95 -7.24 -13.74
CA PHE A 69 -18.92 -6.13 -14.70
C PHE A 69 -17.69 -6.15 -15.61
N LEU A 70 -16.82 -7.17 -15.46
CA LEU A 70 -15.66 -7.32 -16.34
C LEU A 70 -16.11 -7.83 -17.72
N PRO A 71 -15.33 -7.58 -18.78
CA PRO A 71 -15.57 -8.16 -20.09
C PRO A 71 -15.76 -9.67 -20.01
N VAL A 72 -16.76 -10.19 -20.75
CA VAL A 72 -17.05 -11.63 -20.81
C VAL A 72 -15.88 -12.38 -21.44
N ASN A 73 -15.27 -11.78 -22.47
CA ASN A 73 -14.08 -12.28 -23.14
C ASN A 73 -12.88 -11.38 -22.82
N PRO A 74 -11.66 -11.94 -22.65
CA PRO A 74 -10.45 -11.14 -22.50
C PRO A 74 -10.27 -10.14 -23.64
N LEU A 75 -9.75 -8.96 -23.29
CA LEU A 75 -9.46 -7.90 -24.24
C LEU A 75 -8.30 -8.31 -25.14
N ASN A 76 -8.51 -8.26 -26.46
CA ASN A 76 -7.44 -8.54 -27.41
C ASN A 76 -6.48 -7.34 -27.46
N VAL A 77 -5.29 -7.51 -26.88
CA VAL A 77 -4.24 -6.49 -26.84
C VAL A 77 -2.97 -7.03 -27.50
N SER A 78 -2.28 -6.19 -28.26
CA SER A 78 -0.97 -6.52 -28.81
C SER A 78 0.12 -6.47 -27.73
N THR A 79 0.02 -5.50 -26.82
CA THR A 79 0.99 -5.22 -25.75
C THR A 79 1.02 -6.29 -24.65
N CYS A 80 2.21 -6.59 -24.12
CA CYS A 80 2.40 -7.44 -22.95
C CYS A 80 2.65 -6.60 -21.69
N LEU A 81 1.87 -6.84 -20.63
CA LEU A 81 2.01 -6.15 -19.35
C LEU A 81 2.86 -6.95 -18.36
N TYR A 82 3.78 -6.27 -17.70
CA TYR A 82 4.60 -6.78 -16.61
C TYR A 82 4.32 -5.94 -15.35
N ILE A 83 3.51 -6.47 -14.44
CA ILE A 83 3.15 -5.80 -13.19
C ILE A 83 4.13 -6.26 -12.11
N VAL A 84 5.03 -5.37 -11.68
CA VAL A 84 5.91 -5.62 -10.55
C VAL A 84 5.24 -5.08 -9.29
N GLN A 85 4.71 -6.00 -8.48
CA GLN A 85 3.84 -5.69 -7.35
C GLN A 85 4.59 -5.75 -6.02
N HIS A 86 4.46 -4.71 -5.21
CA HIS A 86 5.01 -4.71 -3.86
C HIS A 86 4.27 -5.74 -2.97
N PRO A 87 4.96 -6.53 -2.12
CA PRO A 87 4.31 -7.59 -1.32
C PRO A 87 3.21 -7.09 -0.36
N ALA A 88 3.28 -5.83 0.08
CA ALA A 88 2.22 -5.26 0.92
C ALA A 88 0.92 -5.00 0.14
N GLU A 89 0.99 -4.86 -1.18
CA GLU A 89 -0.20 -4.67 -2.02
C GLU A 89 -0.94 -5.98 -2.27
N GLU A 90 -0.23 -7.11 -2.28
CA GLU A 90 -0.82 -8.44 -2.52
C GLU A 90 -1.95 -8.77 -1.55
N ASN A 91 -1.94 -8.28 -0.31
CA ASN A 91 -2.97 -8.64 0.67
C ASN A 91 -4.01 -7.55 0.90
N ARG A 92 -4.03 -6.49 0.07
CA ARG A 92 -5.02 -5.42 0.21
C ARG A 92 -6.41 -5.89 -0.21
N VAL A 93 -7.43 -5.39 0.49
CA VAL A 93 -8.83 -5.77 0.26
C VAL A 93 -9.35 -5.27 -1.10
N LEU A 94 -8.83 -4.12 -1.57
CA LEU A 94 -9.29 -3.46 -2.80
C LEU A 94 -8.24 -3.51 -3.92
N ARG A 95 -7.67 -4.68 -4.18
CA ARG A 95 -6.67 -4.86 -5.25
C ARG A 95 -7.28 -4.74 -6.64
N THR A 96 -6.54 -4.07 -7.52
CA THR A 96 -6.88 -3.88 -8.93
C THR A 96 -6.19 -4.91 -9.82
N VAL A 97 -4.99 -5.37 -9.44
CA VAL A 97 -4.20 -6.34 -10.22
C VAL A 97 -4.98 -7.61 -10.60
N PRO A 98 -5.72 -8.29 -9.68
CA PRO A 98 -6.50 -9.47 -10.06
C PRO A 98 -7.63 -9.15 -11.06
N LEU A 99 -8.18 -7.94 -11.02
CA LEU A 99 -9.22 -7.50 -11.95
C LEU A 99 -8.63 -7.19 -13.33
N LEU A 100 -7.45 -6.56 -13.38
CA LEU A 100 -6.74 -6.28 -14.63
C LEU A 100 -6.29 -7.58 -15.31
N ALA A 101 -5.65 -8.48 -14.57
CA ALA A 101 -5.22 -9.79 -15.09
C ALA A 101 -6.41 -10.60 -15.62
N ALA A 102 -7.55 -10.53 -14.93
CA ALA A 102 -8.80 -11.13 -15.35
C ALA A 102 -9.32 -10.61 -16.71
N CYS A 103 -9.04 -9.36 -17.07
CA CYS A 103 -9.51 -8.76 -18.32
C CYS A 103 -8.61 -9.05 -19.52
N LEU A 104 -7.45 -9.68 -19.33
CA LEU A 104 -6.43 -9.88 -20.35
C LEU A 104 -6.17 -11.37 -20.60
N PRO A 105 -5.69 -11.74 -21.80
CA PRO A 105 -5.16 -13.08 -22.03
C PRO A 105 -4.04 -13.42 -21.04
N GLU A 106 -3.94 -14.69 -20.64
CA GLU A 106 -2.96 -15.15 -19.64
C GLU A 106 -1.50 -14.89 -20.05
N ASP A 107 -1.21 -14.89 -21.35
CA ASP A 107 0.11 -14.60 -21.90
C ASP A 107 0.44 -13.11 -21.97
N LYS A 108 -0.56 -12.23 -21.82
CA LYS A 108 -0.46 -10.78 -21.95
C LYS A 108 -0.33 -10.03 -20.62
N CYS A 109 -0.49 -10.69 -19.49
CA CYS A 109 -0.37 -10.04 -18.17
C CYS A 109 0.42 -10.90 -17.20
N LYS A 110 1.66 -10.50 -16.92
CA LYS A 110 2.56 -11.18 -15.98
C LYS A 110 2.68 -10.37 -14.70
N VAL A 111 2.33 -10.98 -13.58
CA VAL A 111 2.41 -10.36 -12.25
C VAL A 111 3.57 -10.96 -11.48
N LEU A 112 4.48 -10.10 -11.03
CA LEU A 112 5.69 -10.48 -10.29
C LEU A 112 5.68 -9.78 -8.94
N ILE A 113 5.57 -10.55 -7.85
CA ILE A 113 5.48 -10.00 -6.50
C ILE A 113 6.87 -9.96 -5.87
N GLY A 114 7.29 -8.80 -5.41
CA GLY A 114 8.60 -8.65 -4.79
C GLY A 114 9.06 -7.21 -4.60
N ARG A 115 10.18 -7.05 -3.91
CA ARG A 115 10.84 -5.74 -3.74
C ARG A 115 12.13 -5.62 -4.57
N ARG A 116 12.72 -6.76 -4.93
CA ARG A 116 14.03 -6.85 -5.59
C ARG A 116 13.96 -7.82 -6.77
N PHE A 117 14.25 -7.29 -7.95
CA PHE A 117 14.20 -7.93 -9.24
C PHE A 117 15.60 -7.85 -9.86
N SER A 118 16.46 -8.77 -9.47
CA SER A 118 17.81 -8.88 -10.01
C SER A 118 17.82 -9.81 -11.22
N GLU A 119 18.77 -9.61 -12.12
CA GLU A 119 18.83 -10.32 -13.41
C GLU A 119 19.01 -11.83 -13.26
N ASP A 120 19.71 -12.26 -12.21
CA ASP A 120 19.91 -13.67 -11.85
C ASP A 120 18.61 -14.35 -11.42
N ARG A 121 17.75 -13.66 -10.67
CA ARG A 121 16.48 -14.21 -10.18
C ARG A 121 15.33 -14.06 -11.18
N TYR A 122 15.38 -13.02 -12.01
CA TYR A 122 14.32 -12.69 -12.96
C TYR A 122 14.91 -12.45 -14.36
N PRO A 123 15.48 -13.48 -15.00
CA PRO A 123 16.15 -13.34 -16.29
C PRO A 123 15.18 -12.89 -17.40
N GLU A 124 13.92 -13.34 -17.34
CA GLU A 124 12.89 -12.94 -18.28
C GLU A 124 12.55 -11.45 -18.16
N LEU A 125 12.29 -10.96 -16.94
CA LEU A 125 12.02 -9.53 -16.70
C LEU A 125 13.22 -8.68 -17.11
N ALA A 126 14.45 -9.12 -16.83
CA ALA A 126 15.65 -8.43 -17.26
C ALA A 126 15.79 -8.38 -18.79
N ALA A 127 15.49 -9.47 -19.50
CA ALA A 127 15.47 -9.50 -20.96
C ALA A 127 14.43 -8.53 -21.54
N VAL A 128 13.23 -8.51 -20.95
CA VAL A 128 12.16 -7.57 -21.30
C VAL A 128 12.63 -6.14 -21.07
N CYS A 129 13.19 -5.81 -19.90
CA CYS A 129 13.65 -4.45 -19.60
C CYS A 129 14.77 -3.95 -20.52
N ARG A 130 15.56 -4.85 -21.13
CA ARG A 130 16.59 -4.49 -22.14
C ARG A 130 16.03 -4.29 -23.54
N SER A 131 14.82 -4.76 -23.82
CA SER A 131 14.22 -4.59 -25.14
C SER A 131 13.94 -3.11 -25.41
N PRO A 132 14.28 -2.59 -26.60
CA PRO A 132 14.00 -1.21 -26.98
C PRO A 132 12.49 -0.91 -27.07
N GLN A 133 11.65 -1.94 -27.16
CA GLN A 133 10.18 -1.83 -27.18
C GLN A 133 9.54 -2.00 -25.80
N THR A 134 10.32 -1.81 -24.74
CA THR A 134 9.81 -1.84 -23.38
C THR A 134 9.70 -0.42 -22.84
N LEU A 135 8.53 -0.15 -22.28
CA LEU A 135 8.20 1.08 -21.56
C LEU A 135 8.06 0.74 -20.08
N ILE A 136 8.39 1.69 -19.22
CA ILE A 136 8.07 1.61 -17.80
C ILE A 136 7.20 2.80 -17.41
N LEU A 137 6.05 2.50 -16.79
CA LEU A 137 5.14 3.52 -16.27
C LEU A 137 5.62 3.95 -14.89
N TYR A 138 6.40 5.02 -14.84
CA TYR A 138 6.91 5.59 -13.60
C TYR A 138 7.39 7.04 -13.80
N PRO A 139 6.97 7.99 -12.95
CA PRO A 139 7.37 9.38 -13.11
C PRO A 139 8.86 9.56 -12.89
N GLY A 140 9.52 10.25 -13.82
CA GLY A 140 10.95 10.54 -13.80
C GLY A 140 11.25 11.85 -14.50
N ALA A 141 12.47 12.39 -14.31
CA ALA A 141 12.91 13.60 -15.00
C ALA A 141 12.95 13.40 -16.54
N GLU A 142 13.22 12.17 -16.97
CA GLU A 142 13.27 11.76 -18.38
C GLU A 142 11.95 11.10 -18.84
N ALA A 143 10.88 11.18 -18.04
CA ALA A 143 9.60 10.59 -18.42
C ALA A 143 8.93 11.42 -19.52
N ALA A 144 8.61 10.75 -20.64
CA ALA A 144 7.85 11.35 -21.72
C ALA A 144 6.35 11.23 -21.43
N ASN A 145 5.54 12.16 -21.96
CA ASN A 145 4.10 11.99 -21.90
C ASN A 145 3.69 10.85 -22.84
N LEU A 146 2.80 9.97 -22.38
CA LEU A 146 2.30 8.85 -23.18
C LEU A 146 1.63 9.31 -24.49
N GLU A 147 1.03 10.49 -24.53
CA GLU A 147 0.41 11.08 -25.72
C GLU A 147 1.45 11.49 -26.79
N GLU A 148 2.70 11.75 -26.38
CA GLU A 148 3.81 12.11 -27.26
C GLU A 148 4.56 10.87 -27.78
N LEU A 149 4.18 9.67 -27.30
CA LEU A 149 4.82 8.43 -27.69
C LEU A 149 4.48 8.07 -29.13
N THR A 150 5.44 8.29 -30.03
CA THR A 150 5.39 7.72 -31.38
C THR A 150 5.64 6.22 -31.30
N LEU A 151 4.58 5.44 -31.45
CA LEU A 151 4.69 3.99 -31.54
C LEU A 151 5.21 3.63 -32.93
N ASP A 152 6.39 3.02 -32.97
CA ASP A 152 6.90 2.41 -34.18
C ASP A 152 6.02 1.19 -34.46
N HIS A 153 5.23 1.23 -35.53
CA HIS A 153 4.43 0.09 -36.00
C HIS A 153 5.29 -1.06 -36.57
N SER A 154 6.47 -1.30 -36.01
CA SER A 154 7.21 -2.52 -36.27
C SER A 154 6.36 -3.74 -35.88
N ASP A 155 6.54 -4.87 -36.56
CA ASP A 155 5.74 -6.09 -36.35
C ASP A 155 5.81 -6.70 -34.93
N SER A 156 6.69 -6.19 -34.06
CA SER A 156 6.89 -6.70 -32.71
C SER A 156 6.09 -5.91 -31.67
N PRO A 157 5.36 -6.57 -30.75
CA PRO A 157 4.55 -5.91 -29.73
C PRO A 157 5.39 -5.23 -28.66
N TYR A 158 4.86 -4.13 -28.11
CA TYR A 158 5.47 -3.44 -26.97
C TYR A 158 5.28 -4.21 -25.66
N ASN A 159 6.20 -4.01 -24.73
CA ASN A 159 6.06 -4.41 -23.33
C ASN A 159 5.87 -3.18 -22.45
N VAL A 160 5.01 -3.27 -21.45
CA VAL A 160 4.80 -2.20 -20.47
C VAL A 160 5.02 -2.74 -19.07
N VAL A 161 6.01 -2.20 -18.38
CA VAL A 161 6.31 -2.49 -16.98
C VAL A 161 5.55 -1.50 -16.09
N ILE A 162 4.77 -2.00 -15.15
CA ILE A 162 3.96 -1.20 -14.22
C ILE A 162 4.39 -1.54 -12.80
N ILE A 163 4.70 -0.51 -11.99
CA ILE A 163 5.07 -0.70 -10.58
C ILE A 163 3.82 -0.52 -9.72
N ASP A 164 3.32 -1.62 -9.15
CA ASP A 164 2.14 -1.62 -8.28
C ASP A 164 2.56 -1.49 -6.81
N GLY A 165 2.24 -0.34 -6.22
CA GLY A 165 2.66 0.06 -4.89
C GLY A 165 2.14 1.45 -4.53
N THR A 166 2.12 1.77 -3.25
CA THR A 166 2.06 3.18 -2.82
C THR A 166 3.26 3.96 -3.38
N TRP A 167 3.14 5.28 -3.49
CA TRP A 167 4.21 6.14 -4.01
C TRP A 167 5.60 5.85 -3.41
N SER A 168 5.67 5.69 -2.08
CA SER A 168 6.93 5.38 -1.41
C SER A 168 7.47 3.99 -1.75
N GLN A 169 6.60 2.99 -1.88
CA GLN A 169 6.99 1.61 -2.26
C GLN A 169 7.44 1.55 -3.71
N ALA A 170 6.68 2.15 -4.62
CA ALA A 170 7.01 2.18 -6.04
C ALA A 170 8.34 2.90 -6.28
N LYS A 171 8.56 4.03 -5.59
CA LYS A 171 9.84 4.74 -5.58
C LYS A 171 10.99 3.86 -5.11
N ASP A 172 10.84 3.20 -3.96
CA ASP A 172 11.88 2.32 -3.41
C ASP A 172 12.21 1.16 -4.37
N MET A 173 11.18 0.52 -4.94
CA MET A 173 11.34 -0.53 -5.94
C MET A 173 12.04 -0.03 -7.20
N PHE A 174 11.66 1.14 -7.74
CA PHE A 174 12.30 1.70 -8.93
C PHE A 174 13.79 1.96 -8.69
N TYR A 175 14.16 2.59 -7.58
CA TYR A 175 15.55 2.96 -7.33
C TYR A 175 16.44 1.80 -6.89
N ARG A 176 15.89 0.76 -6.26
CA ARG A 176 16.66 -0.42 -5.83
C ARG A 176 16.90 -1.46 -6.92
N ASN A 177 16.20 -1.37 -8.05
CA ASN A 177 16.30 -2.32 -9.14
C ASN A 177 16.85 -1.63 -10.38
N SER A 178 18.13 -1.84 -10.67
CA SER A 178 18.82 -1.19 -11.80
C SER A 178 18.17 -1.50 -13.15
N ILE A 179 17.57 -2.69 -13.30
CA ILE A 179 16.91 -3.11 -14.54
C ILE A 179 15.74 -2.19 -14.93
N PHE A 180 15.10 -1.50 -13.98
CA PHE A 180 13.98 -0.59 -14.24
C PHE A 180 14.41 0.76 -14.83
N ARG A 181 15.71 1.04 -14.88
CA ARG A 181 16.26 2.25 -15.52
C ARG A 181 16.67 2.02 -16.98
N LEU A 182 16.54 0.79 -17.46
CA LEU A 182 16.87 0.41 -18.84
C LEU A 182 15.76 0.78 -19.84
N PRO A 183 14.47 0.54 -19.54
CA PRO A 183 13.37 0.91 -20.44
C PRO A 183 13.17 2.43 -20.53
N LYS A 184 12.49 2.87 -21.58
CA LYS A 184 12.04 4.27 -21.71
C LYS A 184 10.96 4.58 -20.66
N GLN A 185 11.11 5.68 -19.94
CA GLN A 185 10.15 6.12 -18.92
C GLN A 185 8.97 6.86 -19.57
N ASN A 186 7.74 6.51 -19.19
CA ASN A 186 6.50 7.22 -19.53
C ASN A 186 5.56 7.28 -18.32
#